data_AF-F6HCK8-F1
#
_entry.id   AF-F6HCK8-F1
#
_cell.length_a   1.000
_cell.length_b   1.000
_cell.length_c   1.000
_cell.angle_alpha   90.00
_cell.angle_beta   90.00
_cell.angle_gamma   90.00
#
_symmetry.space_group_name_H-M   'P 1'
#
loop_
_entity.id
_entity.type
_entity.pdbx_description
1 polymer ?
#
loop_
_entity_poly.entity_id
_entity_poly.type
_entity_poly.pdbx_seq_one_letter_code
_entity_poly.pdbx_strand_id
1 'polypeptide(L)'
;MVGGALGWQVHQRRNRALLLSGAILFFFIFVLRLHLTIPYFPSSLSDGVSSPSSSFNRDSSCVSFLNDVAWDPHNSSSYYWARSPQVVACQFQRLARANASDLLSGSWVVVAGDSQARLFVVSLLGLVLDSEEMEAIRGDLFKRHSDYRHVVGEIGLKLDFVWAPYEANLTGLVMEFKRNLNYPDVLVMGSGLWHMLHLTNSSDYGVWLTSLRNELVGSGFSAHLFWLGMPRLINSMLNTEEKRVKMSDAVVAAYDREIYQSKLLRQFGGGPLLLLDVESLSRKCGVSCTVDGMHYDGVVYEAAVHVMLNTLRI
;
A
#
# COMPACT_ATOMS: atom_id res chain seq x y z
N MET A 1 21.06 -66.72 -39.39
CA MET A 1 21.20 -67.78 -38.39
C MET A 1 21.97 -67.24 -37.20
N VAL A 2 21.28 -67.17 -36.05
CA VAL A 2 21.71 -67.22 -34.64
C VAL A 2 23.17 -66.84 -34.25
N GLY A 3 23.32 -65.85 -33.37
CA GLY A 3 23.90 -66.07 -32.03
C GLY A 3 25.15 -65.28 -31.57
N GLY A 4 25.01 -64.54 -30.45
CA GLY A 4 26.04 -64.26 -29.43
C GLY A 4 26.96 -63.04 -29.66
N ALA A 5 27.36 -62.23 -28.68
CA ALA A 5 27.32 -62.38 -27.23
C ALA A 5 27.36 -61.01 -26.51
N LEU A 6 26.49 -60.88 -25.50
CA LEU A 6 26.52 -59.87 -24.45
C LEU A 6 27.77 -60.07 -23.58
N GLY A 7 28.69 -59.10 -23.60
CA GLY A 7 29.94 -59.18 -22.82
C GLY A 7 30.50 -57.85 -22.34
N TRP A 8 29.73 -56.75 -22.35
CA TRP A 8 30.29 -55.41 -22.04
C TRP A 8 29.47 -54.50 -21.12
N GLN A 9 28.55 -55.03 -20.30
CA GLN A 9 27.71 -54.19 -19.42
C GLN A 9 27.83 -54.44 -17.92
N VAL A 10 28.90 -55.08 -17.42
CA VAL A 10 29.05 -55.35 -15.98
C VAL A 10 30.15 -54.54 -15.29
N HIS A 11 31.00 -53.79 -16.01
CA HIS A 11 32.14 -53.11 -15.37
C HIS A 11 31.96 -51.61 -15.02
N GLN A 12 30.78 -51.02 -15.21
CA GLN A 12 30.54 -49.58 -14.94
C GLN A 12 29.60 -49.26 -13.76
N ARG A 13 29.17 -50.26 -12.98
CA ARG A 13 28.25 -50.07 -11.83
C ARG A 13 28.89 -50.14 -10.43
N ARG A 14 30.22 -50.18 -10.31
CA ARG A 14 30.90 -50.30 -9.00
C ARG A 14 31.47 -49.02 -8.39
N ASN A 15 31.52 -47.90 -9.13
CA ASN A 15 32.12 -46.64 -8.62
C ASN A 15 31.12 -45.52 -8.23
N ARG A 16 29.80 -45.71 -8.38
CA ARG A 16 28.81 -44.71 -7.94
C ARG A 16 28.38 -44.87 -6.48
N ALA A 17 28.46 -46.07 -5.91
CA ALA A 17 28.08 -46.31 -4.51
C ALA A 17 29.10 -45.74 -3.49
N LEU A 18 30.38 -45.66 -3.86
CA LEU A 18 31.43 -45.12 -2.97
C LEU A 18 31.46 -43.59 -2.93
N LEU A 19 30.98 -42.91 -3.97
CA LEU A 19 30.92 -41.44 -4.01
C LEU A 19 29.71 -40.87 -3.24
N LEU A 20 28.61 -41.63 -3.15
CA LEU A 20 27.45 -41.25 -2.34
C LEU A 20 27.67 -41.51 -0.83
N SER A 21 28.53 -42.45 -0.45
CA SER A 21 28.87 -42.71 0.96
C SER A 21 29.78 -41.64 1.57
N GLY A 22 30.70 -41.05 0.78
CA GLY A 22 31.59 -39.98 1.24
C GLY A 22 30.89 -38.63 1.44
N ALA A 23 29.94 -38.28 0.57
CA ALA A 23 29.20 -37.02 0.64
C ALA A 23 28.22 -36.98 1.83
N ILE A 24 27.61 -38.11 2.18
CA ILE A 24 26.72 -38.23 3.34
C ILE A 24 27.52 -38.09 4.65
N LEU A 25 28.71 -38.68 4.75
CA LEU A 25 29.56 -38.57 5.94
C LEU A 25 30.05 -37.13 6.17
N PHE A 26 30.35 -36.39 5.08
CA PHE A 26 30.76 -34.98 5.17
C PHE A 26 29.62 -34.08 5.67
N PHE A 27 28.37 -34.35 5.25
CA PHE A 27 27.19 -33.62 5.72
C PHE A 27 26.92 -33.84 7.22
N PHE A 28 27.05 -35.07 7.72
CA PHE A 28 26.87 -35.34 9.16
C PHE A 28 27.96 -34.72 10.04
N ILE A 29 29.21 -34.70 9.59
CA ILE A 29 30.30 -34.02 10.32
C ILE A 29 30.10 -32.51 10.35
N PHE A 30 29.60 -31.91 9.26
CA PHE A 30 29.31 -30.46 9.21
C PHE A 30 28.12 -30.07 10.11
N VAL A 31 27.06 -30.88 10.15
CA VAL A 31 25.88 -30.64 11.02
C VAL A 31 26.22 -30.86 12.50
N LEU A 32 27.07 -31.83 12.84
CA LEU A 32 27.55 -32.03 14.22
C LEU A 32 28.51 -30.93 14.71
N ARG A 33 29.28 -30.27 13.81
CA ARG A 33 30.14 -29.13 14.17
C ARG A 33 29.39 -27.80 14.32
N LEU A 34 28.24 -27.64 13.66
CA LEU A 34 27.34 -26.49 13.85
C LEU A 34 26.46 -26.60 15.10
N HIS A 35 26.17 -27.82 15.59
CA HIS A 35 25.42 -28.02 16.84
C HIS A 35 26.28 -28.01 18.11
N LEU A 36 27.62 -28.02 17.99
CA LEU A 36 28.54 -27.99 19.14
C LEU A 36 29.20 -26.61 19.40
N THR A 37 28.76 -25.56 18.70
CA THR A 37 29.25 -24.18 18.88
C THR A 37 28.16 -23.15 19.17
N ILE A 38 26.92 -23.59 19.44
CA ILE A 38 25.86 -22.74 19.97
C ILE A 38 25.87 -22.86 21.50
N PRO A 39 26.30 -21.85 22.26
CA PRO A 39 26.12 -21.88 23.70
C PRO A 39 24.64 -21.74 24.01
N TYR A 40 24.13 -22.73 24.75
CA TYR A 40 22.83 -22.70 25.41
C TYR A 40 22.68 -21.40 26.20
N PHE A 41 21.61 -20.64 25.94
CA PHE A 41 21.19 -19.52 26.77
C PHE A 41 20.76 -20.03 28.16
N PRO A 42 21.40 -19.60 29.26
CA PRO A 42 20.86 -19.75 30.60
C PRO A 42 20.00 -18.53 30.93
N SER A 43 18.82 -18.78 31.47
CA SER A 43 17.92 -17.76 32.00
C SER A 43 18.55 -17.02 33.19
N SER A 44 18.42 -15.69 33.16
CA SER A 44 18.48 -14.69 34.24
C SER A 44 19.74 -14.60 35.12
N LEU A 45 20.44 -13.46 35.01
CA LEU A 45 20.56 -12.46 36.09
C LEU A 45 21.21 -11.17 35.53
N SER A 46 20.73 -10.06 36.05
CA SER A 46 21.09 -8.67 35.79
C SER A 46 22.57 -8.37 36.05
N ASP A 47 23.22 -7.67 35.12
CA ASP A 47 24.11 -6.56 35.45
C ASP A 47 24.25 -5.60 34.28
N GLY A 48 24.07 -4.31 34.60
CA GLY A 48 23.96 -3.22 33.64
C GLY A 48 25.31 -2.85 33.03
N VAL A 49 25.37 -2.89 31.70
CA VAL A 49 26.31 -2.12 30.90
C VAL A 49 25.51 -1.45 29.80
N SER A 50 25.20 -0.17 30.01
CA SER A 50 24.47 0.68 29.08
C SER A 50 25.32 0.92 27.82
N SER A 51 25.08 0.11 26.78
CA SER A 51 25.44 0.49 25.42
C SER A 51 24.40 1.51 24.92
N PRO A 52 24.78 2.62 24.28
CA PRO A 52 23.81 3.58 23.78
C PRO A 52 23.09 2.96 22.59
N SER A 53 21.85 2.52 22.82
CA SER A 53 20.86 2.21 21.78
C SER A 53 20.45 3.51 21.09
N SER A 54 21.30 4.00 20.18
CA SER A 54 20.98 5.12 19.30
C SER A 54 20.29 4.60 18.03
N SER A 55 19.00 4.26 18.11
CA SER A 55 18.03 4.27 17.01
C SER A 55 16.71 3.66 17.49
N PHE A 56 15.58 4.21 17.02
CA PHE A 56 14.17 3.95 17.42
C PHE A 56 13.58 4.93 18.44
N ASN A 57 13.72 6.23 18.16
CA ASN A 57 12.80 7.27 18.65
C ASN A 57 12.94 8.57 17.83
N ARG A 58 13.12 8.46 16.51
CA ARG A 58 12.85 9.59 15.61
C ARG A 58 11.44 9.43 15.06
N ASP A 59 10.63 10.46 15.31
CA ASP A 59 9.61 10.99 14.40
C ASP A 59 8.25 10.29 14.27
N SER A 60 7.54 10.10 15.39
CA SER A 60 6.07 10.19 15.36
C SER A 60 5.57 11.61 15.06
N SER A 61 6.43 12.62 15.21
CA SER A 61 6.14 14.04 14.96
C SER A 61 5.90 14.34 13.48
N CYS A 62 6.72 13.80 12.58
CA CYS A 62 6.65 14.09 11.14
C CYS A 62 5.36 13.58 10.49
N VAL A 63 4.79 12.49 10.99
CA VAL A 63 3.53 11.95 10.50
C VAL A 63 2.42 13.01 10.47
N SER A 64 2.37 13.90 11.47
CA SER A 64 1.37 14.98 11.55
C SER A 64 1.47 16.03 10.43
N PHE A 65 2.62 16.14 9.77
CA PHE A 65 2.94 17.15 8.76
C PHE A 65 2.99 16.56 7.33
N LEU A 66 2.76 15.26 7.17
CA LEU A 66 2.83 14.56 5.89
C LEU A 66 1.89 15.15 4.82
N ASN A 67 0.68 15.56 5.23
CA ASN A 67 -0.33 16.12 4.34
C ASN A 67 -0.18 17.65 4.13
N ASP A 68 0.87 18.29 4.67
CA ASP A 68 1.15 19.72 4.48
C ASP A 68 1.78 20.01 3.11
N VAL A 69 1.10 19.58 2.05
CA VAL A 69 1.47 19.83 0.67
C VAL A 69 0.90 21.18 0.20
N ALA A 70 1.71 21.93 -0.54
CA ALA A 70 1.37 23.18 -1.19
C ALA A 70 1.61 23.07 -2.71
N TRP A 71 0.82 23.81 -3.50
CA TRP A 71 0.93 23.85 -4.95
C TRP A 71 1.76 25.05 -5.40
N ASP A 72 2.47 24.90 -6.51
CA ASP A 72 3.17 26.00 -7.15
C ASP A 72 2.15 26.93 -7.85
N PRO A 73 2.06 28.21 -7.46
CA PRO A 73 1.11 29.14 -8.06
C PRO A 73 1.38 29.44 -9.53
N HIS A 74 2.59 29.16 -10.02
CA HIS A 74 2.99 29.36 -11.42
C HIS A 74 2.93 28.08 -12.25
N ASN A 75 2.74 26.92 -11.62
CA ASN A 75 2.66 25.63 -12.29
C ASN A 75 1.70 24.71 -11.54
N SER A 76 0.45 24.63 -12.03
CA SER A 76 -0.60 23.79 -11.45
C SER A 76 -0.29 22.28 -11.47
N SER A 77 0.76 21.87 -12.20
CA SER A 77 1.26 20.48 -12.23
C SER A 77 2.44 20.24 -11.28
N SER A 78 2.76 21.20 -10.41
CA SER A 78 3.87 21.11 -9.46
C SER A 78 3.41 21.36 -8.03
N TYR A 79 3.96 20.59 -7.10
CA TYR A 79 3.69 20.70 -5.67
C TYR A 79 4.96 20.47 -4.87
N TYR A 80 4.94 20.92 -3.61
CA TYR A 80 6.03 20.79 -2.65
C TYR A 80 5.46 20.72 -1.23
N TRP A 81 6.26 20.26 -0.26
CA TRP A 81 5.86 20.34 1.15
C TRP A 81 6.03 21.76 1.69
N ALA A 82 5.09 22.21 2.51
CA ALA A 82 5.07 23.53 3.10
C ALA A 82 6.42 23.88 3.77
N ARG A 83 6.81 25.15 3.73
CA ARG A 83 8.12 25.60 4.23
C ARG A 83 8.12 25.97 5.72
N SER A 84 7.20 25.42 6.51
CA SER A 84 7.23 25.64 7.96
C SER A 84 8.47 24.95 8.56
N PRO A 85 9.07 25.48 9.65
CA PRO A 85 10.24 24.88 10.25
C PRO A 85 10.08 23.38 10.59
N GLN A 86 8.87 22.99 11.04
CA GLN A 86 8.54 21.61 11.38
C GLN A 86 8.55 20.69 10.16
N VAL A 87 7.94 21.13 9.05
CA VAL A 87 7.88 20.35 7.81
C VAL A 87 9.27 20.24 7.16
N VAL A 88 10.05 21.33 7.17
CA VAL A 88 11.42 21.34 6.66
C VAL A 88 12.32 20.36 7.42
N ALA A 89 12.15 20.26 8.75
CA ALA A 89 12.90 19.32 9.58
C ALA A 89 12.63 17.85 9.22
N CYS A 90 11.43 17.54 8.71
CA CYS A 90 11.05 16.19 8.29
C CYS A 90 11.63 15.75 6.94
N GLN A 91 12.19 16.69 6.17
CA GLN A 91 12.87 16.40 4.89
C GLN A 91 12.03 15.57 3.92
N PHE A 92 10.73 15.82 3.84
CA PHE A 92 9.86 15.17 2.86
C PHE A 92 10.29 15.49 1.44
N GLN A 93 10.17 14.50 0.56
CA GLN A 93 10.67 14.58 -0.81
C GLN A 93 9.64 14.08 -1.81
N ARG A 94 9.58 14.76 -2.96
CA ARG A 94 9.04 14.15 -4.18
C ARG A 94 10.12 13.20 -4.71
N LEU A 95 9.86 11.91 -4.67
CA LEU A 95 10.82 10.87 -5.01
C LEU A 95 10.87 10.71 -6.52
N ALA A 96 12.08 10.64 -7.07
CA ALA A 96 12.25 10.23 -8.46
C ALA A 96 11.96 8.73 -8.61
N ARG A 97 11.70 8.28 -9.85
CA ARG A 97 11.45 6.87 -10.20
C ARG A 97 12.42 5.93 -9.51
N ALA A 98 13.73 6.15 -9.63
CA ALA A 98 14.75 5.27 -9.03
C ALA A 98 14.58 5.11 -7.51
N ASN A 99 14.42 6.21 -6.77
CA ASN A 99 14.25 6.15 -5.31
C ASN A 99 12.91 5.52 -4.90
N ALA A 100 11.84 5.75 -5.66
CA ALA A 100 10.54 5.13 -5.42
C ALA A 100 10.58 3.62 -5.72
N SER A 101 11.24 3.24 -6.82
CA SER A 101 11.50 1.86 -7.22
C SER A 101 12.31 1.10 -6.18
N ASP A 102 13.38 1.70 -5.65
CA ASP A 102 14.19 1.11 -4.57
C ASP A 102 13.37 0.89 -3.30
N LEU A 103 12.55 1.89 -2.92
CA LEU A 103 11.70 1.83 -1.73
C LEU A 103 10.61 0.75 -1.83
N LEU A 104 10.08 0.52 -3.02
CA LEU A 104 8.99 -0.43 -3.28
C LEU A 104 9.49 -1.83 -3.70
N SER A 105 10.80 -2.02 -3.81
CA SER A 105 11.38 -3.25 -4.33
C SER A 105 10.97 -4.48 -3.51
N GLY A 106 10.42 -5.48 -4.19
CA GLY A 106 9.96 -6.75 -3.61
C GLY A 106 8.66 -6.66 -2.79
N SER A 107 8.04 -5.48 -2.71
CA SER A 107 6.82 -5.28 -1.92
C SER A 107 5.56 -5.76 -2.62
N TRP A 108 4.54 -6.09 -1.83
CA TRP A 108 3.17 -6.28 -2.26
C TRP A 108 2.29 -5.11 -1.79
N VAL A 109 1.82 -4.32 -2.75
CA VAL A 109 0.94 -3.17 -2.53
C VAL A 109 -0.47 -3.53 -2.99
N VAL A 110 -1.44 -3.43 -2.09
CA VAL A 110 -2.86 -3.59 -2.40
C VAL A 110 -3.52 -2.22 -2.29
N VAL A 111 -4.27 -1.85 -3.33
CA VAL A 111 -5.10 -0.64 -3.36
C VAL A 111 -6.55 -1.06 -3.61
N ALA A 112 -7.44 -0.79 -2.65
CA ALA A 112 -8.84 -1.22 -2.72
C ALA A 112 -9.80 -0.04 -2.60
N GLY A 113 -10.76 0.07 -3.51
CA GLY A 113 -11.71 1.17 -3.47
C GLY A 113 -12.51 1.37 -4.76
N ASP A 114 -12.98 2.59 -4.95
CA ASP A 114 -13.69 3.04 -6.14
C ASP A 114 -12.76 3.65 -7.22
N SER A 115 -13.28 4.53 -8.08
CA SER A 115 -12.50 5.18 -9.14
C SER A 115 -11.36 6.05 -8.61
N GLN A 116 -11.47 6.60 -7.40
CA GLN A 116 -10.43 7.40 -6.78
C GLN A 116 -9.18 6.56 -6.45
N ALA A 117 -9.42 5.36 -5.89
CA ALA A 117 -8.37 4.39 -5.61
C ALA A 117 -7.70 3.89 -6.90
N ARG A 118 -8.43 3.79 -8.00
CA ARG A 118 -7.85 3.47 -9.31
C ARG A 118 -6.94 4.59 -9.83
N LEU A 119 -7.32 5.86 -9.66
CA LEU A 119 -6.47 7.00 -10.05
C LEU A 119 -5.20 7.09 -9.20
N PHE A 120 -5.27 6.68 -7.94
CA PHE A 120 -4.09 6.47 -7.11
C PHE A 120 -3.14 5.40 -7.70
N VAL A 121 -3.68 4.26 -8.12
CA VAL A 121 -2.89 3.20 -8.80
C VAL A 121 -2.25 3.70 -10.09
N VAL A 122 -2.98 4.45 -10.91
CA VAL A 122 -2.44 5.05 -12.14
C VAL A 122 -1.24 5.93 -11.83
N SER A 123 -1.29 6.71 -10.75
CA SER A 123 -0.21 7.62 -10.37
C SER A 123 0.97 6.88 -9.74
N LEU A 124 0.72 5.81 -8.99
CA LEU A 124 1.77 4.95 -8.45
C LEU A 124 2.53 4.23 -9.57
N LEU A 125 1.80 3.62 -10.51
CA LEU A 125 2.42 2.95 -11.66
C LEU A 125 3.12 3.95 -12.58
N GLY A 126 2.54 5.13 -12.81
CA GLY A 126 3.19 6.18 -13.60
C GLY A 126 4.49 6.73 -13.00
N LEU A 127 4.73 6.49 -11.70
CA LEU A 127 6.00 6.84 -11.05
C LEU A 127 7.08 5.76 -11.25
N VAL A 128 6.70 4.49 -11.35
CA VAL A 128 7.64 3.35 -11.36
C VAL A 128 7.82 2.69 -12.72
N LEU A 129 6.89 2.91 -13.65
CA LEU A 129 6.93 2.44 -15.04
C LEU A 129 7.37 3.57 -15.98
N ASP A 130 7.95 3.21 -17.13
CA ASP A 130 8.13 4.18 -18.21
C ASP A 130 6.84 4.42 -19.01
N SER A 131 6.91 5.34 -19.97
CA SER A 131 5.77 5.71 -20.80
C SER A 131 5.26 4.57 -21.70
N GLU A 132 6.15 3.67 -22.17
CA GLU A 132 5.77 2.56 -23.03
C GLU A 132 5.06 1.47 -22.22
N GLU A 133 5.61 1.14 -21.06
CA GLU A 133 5.01 0.22 -20.08
C GLU A 133 3.64 0.72 -19.61
N MET A 134 3.52 2.01 -19.30
CA MET A 134 2.24 2.63 -18.91
C MET A 134 1.19 2.57 -20.01
N GLU A 135 1.56 2.81 -21.26
CA GLU A 135 0.63 2.74 -22.39
C GLU A 135 0.18 1.29 -22.65
N ALA A 136 1.09 0.32 -22.51
CA ALA A 136 0.79 -1.10 -22.68
C ALA A 136 -0.26 -1.62 -21.68
N ILE A 137 -0.25 -1.13 -20.44
CA ILE A 137 -1.19 -1.58 -19.41
C ILE A 137 -2.50 -0.78 -19.36
N ARG A 138 -2.57 0.35 -20.07
CA ARG A 138 -3.66 1.33 -19.95
C ARG A 138 -5.03 0.71 -20.20
N GLY A 139 -5.17 -0.07 -21.27
CA GLY A 139 -6.45 -0.69 -21.63
C GLY A 139 -7.01 -1.58 -20.52
N ASP A 140 -6.15 -2.39 -19.91
CA ASP A 140 -6.54 -3.30 -18.81
C ASP A 140 -6.77 -2.54 -17.50
N LEU A 141 -5.91 -1.57 -17.17
CA LEU A 141 -6.03 -0.76 -15.97
C LEU A 141 -7.29 0.10 -15.95
N PHE A 142 -7.83 0.51 -17.11
CA PHE A 142 -9.06 1.29 -17.20
C PHE A 142 -10.32 0.46 -17.47
N LYS A 143 -10.25 -0.88 -17.40
CA LYS A 143 -11.45 -1.73 -17.45
C LYS A 143 -12.41 -1.34 -16.31
N ARG A 144 -13.64 -1.04 -16.70
CA ARG A 144 -14.64 -0.45 -15.80
C ARG A 144 -15.03 -1.44 -14.69
N HIS A 145 -14.98 -0.96 -13.45
CA HIS A 145 -15.43 -1.66 -12.24
C HIS A 145 -14.84 -3.08 -12.08
N SER A 146 -13.58 -3.26 -12.48
CA SER A 146 -12.91 -4.55 -12.39
C SER A 146 -11.66 -4.48 -11.52
N ASP A 147 -11.28 -5.61 -10.94
CA ASP A 147 -9.95 -5.75 -10.36
C ASP A 147 -8.88 -5.62 -11.44
N TYR A 148 -7.67 -5.28 -11.01
CA TYR A 148 -6.49 -5.20 -11.86
C TYR A 148 -5.27 -5.67 -11.08
N ARG A 149 -4.36 -6.40 -11.73
CA ARG A 149 -3.13 -6.90 -11.11
C ARG A 149 -1.96 -6.66 -12.04
N HIS A 150 -0.83 -6.27 -11.48
CA HIS A 150 0.38 -6.02 -12.22
C HIS A 150 1.61 -6.39 -11.40
N VAL A 151 2.66 -6.84 -12.09
CA VAL A 151 3.97 -7.10 -11.49
C VAL A 151 4.99 -6.28 -12.25
N VAL A 152 5.64 -5.34 -11.57
CA VAL A 152 6.76 -4.57 -12.14
C VAL A 152 8.00 -5.46 -12.04
N GLY A 153 8.30 -6.17 -13.12
CA GLY A 153 9.30 -7.25 -13.14
C GLY A 153 10.69 -6.83 -12.67
N GLU A 154 11.12 -5.61 -13.01
CA GLU A 154 12.46 -5.10 -12.68
C GLU A 154 12.73 -4.98 -11.18
N ILE A 155 11.70 -4.58 -10.41
CA ILE A 155 11.80 -4.37 -8.96
C ILE A 155 11.03 -5.40 -8.14
N GLY A 156 10.35 -6.35 -8.79
CA GLY A 156 9.53 -7.36 -8.11
C GLY A 156 8.32 -6.81 -7.34
N LEU A 157 7.92 -5.55 -7.59
CA LEU A 157 6.73 -4.94 -6.99
C LEU A 157 5.48 -5.65 -7.52
N LYS A 158 4.66 -6.16 -6.61
CA LYS A 158 3.32 -6.68 -6.92
C LYS A 158 2.30 -5.61 -6.57
N LEU A 159 1.47 -5.23 -7.53
CA LEU A 159 0.37 -4.30 -7.33
C LEU A 159 -0.96 -4.97 -7.64
N ASP A 160 -1.84 -5.00 -6.65
CA ASP A 160 -3.22 -5.42 -6.82
C ASP A 160 -4.17 -4.24 -6.58
N PHE A 161 -4.94 -3.89 -7.60
CA PHE A 161 -6.12 -3.05 -7.47
C PHE A 161 -7.37 -3.92 -7.29
N VAL A 162 -8.11 -3.71 -6.21
CA VAL A 162 -9.38 -4.39 -5.94
C VAL A 162 -10.52 -3.39 -6.06
N TRP A 163 -11.47 -3.65 -6.95
CA TRP A 163 -12.69 -2.84 -7.04
C TRP A 163 -13.59 -3.14 -5.84
N ALA A 164 -13.50 -2.27 -4.83
CA ALA A 164 -14.18 -2.40 -3.55
C ALA A 164 -14.86 -1.07 -3.18
N PRO A 165 -15.90 -0.65 -3.92
CA PRO A 165 -16.47 0.69 -3.82
C PRO A 165 -17.27 0.93 -2.53
N TYR A 166 -17.54 -0.11 -1.75
CA TYR A 166 -18.25 -0.04 -0.47
C TYR A 166 -17.38 -0.57 0.67
N GLU A 167 -17.64 -0.07 1.88
CA GLU A 167 -16.88 -0.34 3.11
C GLU A 167 -17.02 -1.81 3.53
N ALA A 168 -18.17 -2.42 3.23
CA ALA A 168 -18.40 -3.85 3.40
C ALA A 168 -17.47 -4.70 2.52
N ASN A 169 -17.13 -4.24 1.30
CA ASN A 169 -16.17 -4.92 0.43
C ASN A 169 -14.76 -4.85 1.05
N LEU A 170 -14.36 -3.68 1.54
CA LEU A 170 -13.08 -3.49 2.22
C LEU A 170 -12.97 -4.36 3.48
N THR A 171 -14.06 -4.46 4.26
CA THR A 171 -14.13 -5.34 5.44
C THR A 171 -13.95 -6.81 5.03
N GLY A 172 -14.65 -7.25 3.98
CA GLY A 172 -14.51 -8.60 3.43
C GLY A 172 -13.09 -8.91 2.96
N LEU A 173 -12.42 -7.95 2.32
CA LEU A 173 -11.02 -8.08 1.89
C LEU A 173 -10.06 -8.26 3.07
N VAL A 174 -10.22 -7.46 4.13
CA VAL A 174 -9.42 -7.58 5.36
C VAL A 174 -9.62 -8.94 6.02
N MET A 175 -10.88 -9.42 6.08
CA MET A 175 -11.20 -10.75 6.60
C MET A 175 -10.56 -11.86 5.76
N GLU A 176 -10.48 -11.69 4.45
CA GLU A 176 -9.82 -12.65 3.56
C GLU A 176 -8.31 -12.73 3.83
N PHE A 177 -7.62 -11.60 3.97
CA PHE A 177 -6.20 -11.57 4.34
C PHE A 177 -5.96 -12.28 5.67
N LYS A 178 -6.81 -12.01 6.67
CA LYS A 178 -6.75 -12.66 7.98
C LYS A 178 -6.93 -14.16 7.89
N ARG A 179 -7.93 -14.62 7.14
CA ARG A 179 -8.22 -16.05 6.95
C ARG A 179 -7.07 -16.78 6.27
N ASN A 180 -6.43 -16.13 5.29
CA ASN A 180 -5.36 -16.72 4.51
C ASN A 180 -3.97 -16.54 5.15
N LEU A 181 -3.87 -15.78 6.25
CA LEU A 181 -2.60 -15.40 6.89
C LEU A 181 -1.59 -14.80 5.91
N ASN A 182 -2.10 -14.06 4.92
CA ASN A 182 -1.31 -13.46 3.86
C ASN A 182 -1.70 -11.98 3.74
N TYR A 183 -0.78 -11.11 4.11
CA TYR A 183 -1.01 -9.68 4.22
C TYR A 183 -0.09 -8.92 3.25
N PRO A 184 -0.58 -7.84 2.62
CA PRO A 184 0.28 -6.96 1.84
C PRO A 184 1.23 -6.19 2.73
N ASP A 185 2.34 -5.71 2.17
CA ASP A 185 3.26 -4.79 2.87
C ASP A 185 2.62 -3.40 3.01
N VAL A 186 1.83 -2.99 2.01
CA VAL A 186 1.09 -1.73 1.98
C VAL A 186 -0.35 -1.98 1.58
N LEU A 187 -1.30 -1.50 2.37
CA LEU A 187 -2.73 -1.54 2.08
C LEU A 187 -3.29 -0.11 2.06
N VAL A 188 -3.68 0.35 0.87
CA VAL A 188 -4.40 1.61 0.67
C VAL A 188 -5.87 1.28 0.43
N MET A 189 -6.75 1.84 1.24
CA MET A 189 -8.20 1.65 1.10
C MET A 189 -8.90 3.00 0.98
N GLY A 190 -9.95 3.10 0.18
CA GLY A 190 -10.75 4.31 0.13
C GLY A 190 -12.11 4.05 -0.48
N SER A 191 -13.15 4.56 0.17
CA SER A 191 -14.52 4.47 -0.31
C SER A 191 -15.35 5.63 0.25
N GLY A 192 -16.50 5.87 -0.35
CA GLY A 192 -17.47 6.85 0.11
C GLY A 192 -18.22 7.53 -1.02
N LEU A 193 -17.58 7.82 -2.15
CA LEU A 193 -18.27 8.45 -3.29
C LEU A 193 -19.34 7.52 -3.86
N TRP A 194 -19.01 6.23 -4.03
CA TRP A 194 -19.97 5.25 -4.55
C TRP A 194 -21.13 4.99 -3.57
N HIS A 195 -20.84 4.87 -2.27
CA HIS A 195 -21.85 4.76 -1.21
C HIS A 195 -22.75 6.00 -1.18
N MET A 196 -22.16 7.20 -1.26
CA MET A 196 -22.86 8.48 -1.30
C MET A 196 -23.81 8.58 -2.50
N LEU A 197 -23.37 8.17 -3.69
CA LEU A 197 -24.16 8.23 -4.91
C LEU A 197 -25.28 7.18 -4.97
N HIS A 198 -25.03 5.96 -4.52
CA HIS A 198 -25.97 4.85 -4.73
C HIS A 198 -26.85 4.52 -3.53
N LEU A 199 -26.38 4.79 -2.31
CA LEU A 199 -27.12 4.51 -1.07
C LEU A 199 -27.52 5.79 -0.35
N THR A 200 -26.65 6.81 -0.34
CA THR A 200 -26.91 8.14 0.26
C THR A 200 -27.31 8.05 1.75
N ASN A 201 -26.74 7.10 2.47
CA ASN A 201 -26.98 6.91 3.90
C ASN A 201 -25.66 7.01 4.70
N SER A 202 -25.38 8.16 5.28
CA SER A 202 -24.14 8.37 6.05
C SER A 202 -24.10 7.50 7.32
N SER A 203 -25.24 7.30 7.99
CA SER A 203 -25.28 6.48 9.21
C SER A 203 -24.87 5.04 8.94
N ASP A 204 -25.37 4.44 7.85
CA ASP A 204 -24.97 3.08 7.44
C ASP A 204 -23.47 3.04 7.09
N TYR A 205 -22.99 4.05 6.36
CA TYR A 205 -21.56 4.21 6.04
C TYR A 205 -20.70 4.21 7.32
N GLY A 206 -21.08 4.97 8.35
CA GLY A 206 -20.40 5.01 9.65
C GLY A 206 -20.37 3.67 10.39
N VAL A 207 -21.47 2.90 10.33
CA VAL A 207 -21.53 1.54 10.88
C VAL A 207 -20.52 0.62 10.18
N TRP A 208 -20.47 0.66 8.84
CA TRP A 208 -19.52 -0.16 8.09
C TRP A 208 -18.06 0.25 8.30
N LEU A 209 -17.77 1.55 8.39
CA LEU A 209 -16.42 2.03 8.75
C LEU A 209 -15.99 1.53 10.14
N THR A 210 -16.91 1.51 11.09
CA THR A 210 -16.65 0.98 12.44
C THR A 210 -16.35 -0.52 12.41
N SER A 211 -17.08 -1.29 11.59
CA SER A 211 -16.80 -2.71 11.36
C SER A 211 -15.43 -2.93 10.73
N LEU A 212 -15.09 -2.17 9.68
CA LEU A 212 -13.77 -2.21 9.04
C LEU A 212 -12.65 -1.93 10.04
N ARG A 213 -12.79 -0.87 10.86
CA ARG A 213 -11.82 -0.53 11.90
C ARG A 213 -11.62 -1.71 12.87
N ASN A 214 -12.70 -2.32 13.35
CA ASN A 214 -12.62 -3.42 14.30
C ASN A 214 -11.88 -4.63 13.72
N GLU A 215 -12.13 -4.96 12.45
CA GLU A 215 -11.39 -6.03 11.77
C GLU A 215 -9.91 -5.71 11.64
N LEU A 216 -9.53 -4.47 11.31
CA LEU A 216 -8.13 -4.07 11.20
C LEU A 216 -7.39 -4.11 12.55
N VAL A 217 -8.01 -3.60 13.62
CA VAL A 217 -7.44 -3.65 14.97
C VAL A 217 -7.28 -5.10 15.45
N GLY A 218 -8.28 -5.95 15.18
CA GLY A 218 -8.28 -7.35 15.60
C GLY A 218 -7.42 -8.30 14.76
N SER A 219 -6.79 -7.82 13.69
CA SER A 219 -6.05 -8.65 12.74
C SER A 219 -4.53 -8.63 12.94
N GLY A 220 -3.99 -7.69 13.72
CA GLY A 220 -2.54 -7.60 13.96
C GLY A 220 -1.73 -7.36 12.68
N PHE A 221 -2.28 -6.62 11.72
CA PHE A 221 -1.59 -6.28 10.46
C PHE A 221 -0.24 -5.63 10.78
N SER A 222 0.82 -6.19 10.19
CA SER A 222 2.15 -5.55 10.14
C SER A 222 2.30 -4.60 8.94
N ALA A 223 1.28 -4.47 8.11
CA ALA A 223 1.27 -3.64 6.90
C ALA A 223 1.21 -2.15 7.22
N HIS A 224 1.70 -1.32 6.31
CA HIS A 224 1.40 0.11 6.30
C HIS A 224 -0.03 0.33 5.79
N LEU A 225 -0.90 0.85 6.66
CA LEU A 225 -2.33 1.01 6.40
C LEU A 225 -2.68 2.47 6.12
N PHE A 226 -3.31 2.71 4.97
CA PHE A 226 -3.71 4.05 4.52
C PHE A 226 -5.18 4.12 4.16
N TRP A 227 -5.80 5.25 4.49
CA TRP A 227 -7.12 5.63 4.02
C TRP A 227 -6.97 6.71 2.96
N LEU A 228 -7.42 6.45 1.74
CA LEU A 228 -7.54 7.42 0.67
C LEU A 228 -8.82 8.24 0.89
N GLY A 229 -8.66 9.50 1.32
CA GLY A 229 -9.77 10.40 1.56
C GLY A 229 -10.60 10.66 0.29
N MET A 230 -11.86 11.04 0.47
CA MET A 230 -12.68 11.52 -0.65
C MET A 230 -12.12 12.85 -1.19
N PRO A 231 -12.19 13.11 -2.50
CA PRO A 231 -11.79 14.39 -3.07
C PRO A 231 -12.80 15.49 -2.69
N ARG A 232 -12.40 16.75 -2.84
CA ARG A 232 -13.31 17.89 -2.79
C ARG A 232 -14.31 17.76 -3.94
N LEU A 233 -15.61 17.82 -3.68
CA LEU A 233 -16.62 17.82 -4.73
C LEU A 233 -16.96 19.24 -5.17
N ILE A 234 -17.13 19.45 -6.47
CA ILE A 234 -17.58 20.71 -7.07
C ILE A 234 -18.97 20.49 -7.67
N ASN A 235 -20.00 20.78 -6.87
CA ASN A 235 -21.38 20.44 -7.20
C ASN A 235 -21.85 20.98 -8.56
N SER A 236 -21.44 22.19 -8.93
CA SER A 236 -21.78 22.82 -10.21
C SER A 236 -21.22 22.09 -11.44
N MET A 237 -20.17 21.27 -11.27
CA MET A 237 -19.53 20.51 -12.35
C MET A 237 -20.02 19.06 -12.44
N LEU A 238 -20.78 18.58 -11.45
CA LEU A 238 -21.33 17.23 -11.47
C LEU A 238 -22.33 17.09 -12.64
N ASN A 239 -22.12 16.05 -13.45
CA ASN A 239 -22.75 15.90 -14.75
C ASN A 239 -24.19 15.37 -14.75
N THR A 240 -24.73 14.96 -13.59
CA THR A 240 -26.11 14.51 -13.45
C THR A 240 -26.79 15.16 -12.26
N GLU A 241 -28.11 15.34 -12.36
CA GLU A 241 -28.90 15.90 -11.25
C GLU A 241 -28.85 14.99 -10.02
N GLU A 242 -28.89 13.67 -10.23
CA GLU A 242 -28.73 12.69 -9.18
C GLU A 242 -27.44 12.91 -8.37
N LYS A 243 -26.29 13.11 -9.05
CA LYS A 243 -25.03 13.40 -8.38
C LYS A 243 -25.11 14.72 -7.61
N ARG A 244 -25.69 15.78 -8.18
CA ARG A 244 -25.80 17.08 -7.51
C ARG A 244 -26.60 17.01 -6.21
N VAL A 245 -27.70 16.28 -6.22
CA VAL A 245 -28.55 16.09 -5.04
C VAL A 245 -27.84 15.21 -4.00
N LYS A 246 -27.34 14.04 -4.43
CA LYS A 246 -26.81 13.03 -3.52
C LYS A 246 -25.39 13.31 -3.05
N MET A 247 -24.66 14.19 -3.72
CA MET A 247 -23.28 14.58 -3.41
C MET A 247 -23.19 16.09 -3.15
N SER A 248 -24.19 16.63 -2.45
CA SER A 248 -24.20 18.02 -1.99
C SER A 248 -23.25 18.22 -0.81
N ASP A 249 -22.85 19.46 -0.54
CA ASP A 249 -21.97 19.81 0.57
C ASP A 249 -22.50 19.29 1.93
N ALA A 250 -23.83 19.29 2.12
CA ALA A 250 -24.46 18.76 3.32
C ALA A 250 -24.28 17.24 3.46
N VAL A 251 -24.39 16.49 2.36
CA VAL A 251 -24.19 15.03 2.37
C VAL A 251 -22.71 14.70 2.54
N VAL A 252 -21.81 15.42 1.86
CA VAL A 252 -20.35 15.26 2.05
C VAL A 252 -19.97 15.49 3.51
N ALA A 253 -20.44 16.58 4.11
CA ALA A 253 -20.18 16.87 5.52
C ALA A 253 -20.75 15.80 6.48
N ALA A 254 -21.83 15.12 6.10
CA ALA A 254 -22.35 13.99 6.86
C ALA A 254 -21.40 12.78 6.79
N TYR A 255 -20.87 12.44 5.61
CA TYR A 255 -19.91 11.33 5.46
C TYR A 255 -18.56 11.63 6.15
N ASP A 256 -18.06 12.86 6.05
CA ASP A 256 -16.82 13.27 6.73
C ASP A 256 -16.95 13.14 8.25
N ARG A 257 -18.14 13.45 8.79
CA ARG A 257 -18.43 13.25 10.21
C ARG A 257 -18.34 11.78 10.61
N GLU A 258 -18.81 10.88 9.76
CA GLU A 258 -18.77 9.43 10.03
C GLU A 258 -17.35 8.86 9.96
N ILE A 259 -16.49 9.39 9.08
CA ILE A 259 -15.05 9.11 9.11
C ILE A 259 -14.43 9.52 10.45
N TYR A 260 -14.77 10.72 10.94
CA TYR A 260 -14.29 11.20 12.23
C TYR A 260 -14.84 10.39 13.43
N GLN A 261 -16.12 10.03 13.39
CA GLN A 261 -16.81 9.31 14.48
C GLN A 261 -16.43 7.83 14.53
N SER A 262 -16.20 7.19 13.39
CA SER A 262 -15.77 5.79 13.31
C SER A 262 -14.39 5.55 13.93
N LYS A 263 -13.57 6.59 14.13
CA LYS A 263 -12.19 6.46 14.63
C LYS A 263 -11.32 5.54 13.76
N LEU A 264 -11.58 5.53 12.47
CA LEU A 264 -10.79 4.76 11.50
C LEU A 264 -9.35 5.31 11.37
N LEU A 265 -9.20 6.63 11.46
CA LEU A 265 -7.94 7.32 11.20
C LEU A 265 -7.14 7.57 12.48
N ARG A 266 -5.80 7.41 12.40
CA ARG A 266 -4.84 7.68 13.48
C ARG A 266 -5.03 9.07 14.08
N GLN A 267 -5.12 10.07 13.23
CA GLN A 267 -5.24 11.49 13.62
C GLN A 267 -6.57 11.85 14.33
N PHE A 268 -7.60 11.00 14.25
CA PHE A 268 -8.92 11.28 14.83
C PHE A 268 -9.28 10.44 16.05
N GLY A 269 -8.32 9.69 16.59
CA GLY A 269 -8.48 8.94 17.84
C GLY A 269 -7.66 7.65 17.93
N GLY A 270 -6.50 7.59 17.28
CA GLY A 270 -5.61 6.43 17.34
C GLY A 270 -6.07 5.23 16.51
N GLY A 271 -6.92 5.44 15.49
CA GLY A 271 -7.33 4.39 14.56
C GLY A 271 -6.17 3.76 13.78
N PRO A 272 -6.36 2.64 13.07
CA PRO A 272 -5.24 1.93 12.45
C PRO A 272 -4.63 2.64 11.23
N LEU A 273 -5.40 3.44 10.49
CA LEU A 273 -5.02 3.97 9.18
C LEU A 273 -4.45 5.39 9.23
N LEU A 274 -3.49 5.68 8.36
CA LEU A 274 -3.03 7.04 8.05
C LEU A 274 -3.85 7.65 6.90
N LEU A 275 -4.23 8.92 7.02
CA LEU A 275 -4.97 9.60 5.95
C LEU A 275 -4.03 10.03 4.82
N LEU A 276 -4.40 9.68 3.59
CA LEU A 276 -3.98 10.35 2.37
C LEU A 276 -5.06 11.40 2.05
N ASP A 277 -4.79 12.67 2.36
CA ASP A 277 -5.81 13.72 2.41
C ASP A 277 -6.13 14.30 1.01
N VAL A 278 -6.78 13.48 0.18
CA VAL A 278 -7.17 13.87 -1.19
C VAL A 278 -8.11 15.08 -1.16
N GLU A 279 -8.95 15.25 -0.14
CA GLU A 279 -9.82 16.42 0.01
C GLU A 279 -8.97 17.70 0.03
N SER A 280 -7.96 17.74 0.91
CA SER A 280 -7.09 18.90 1.04
C SER A 280 -6.23 19.10 -0.22
N LEU A 281 -5.68 18.03 -0.79
CA LEU A 281 -4.87 18.09 -2.01
C LEU A 281 -5.68 18.65 -3.18
N SER A 282 -6.86 18.10 -3.43
CA SER A 282 -7.76 18.50 -4.52
C SER A 282 -8.30 19.92 -4.32
N ARG A 283 -8.70 20.29 -3.10
CA ARG A 283 -9.12 21.67 -2.75
C ARG A 283 -8.03 22.69 -3.06
N LYS A 284 -6.78 22.40 -2.68
CA LYS A 284 -5.66 23.33 -2.90
C LYS A 284 -5.22 23.37 -4.38
N CYS A 285 -5.42 22.29 -5.14
CA CYS A 285 -5.18 22.27 -6.59
C CYS A 285 -6.17 23.20 -7.31
N GLY A 286 -7.42 23.20 -6.83
CA GLY A 286 -8.46 24.12 -7.28
C GLY A 286 -9.32 23.58 -8.40
N VAL A 287 -10.29 24.40 -8.82
CA VAL A 287 -11.38 23.99 -9.73
C VAL A 287 -10.91 23.62 -11.13
N SER A 288 -9.76 24.14 -11.56
CA SER A 288 -9.17 23.82 -12.87
C SER A 288 -8.56 22.42 -12.93
N CYS A 289 -8.30 21.79 -11.78
CA CYS A 289 -7.72 20.45 -11.72
C CYS A 289 -8.75 19.33 -11.85
N THR A 290 -9.97 19.61 -12.29
CA THR A 290 -11.01 18.60 -12.52
C THR A 290 -11.90 19.05 -13.67
N VAL A 291 -12.43 18.08 -14.41
CA VAL A 291 -13.35 18.33 -15.54
C VAL A 291 -14.80 18.04 -15.19
N ASP A 292 -15.03 17.20 -14.18
CA ASP A 292 -16.37 16.71 -13.80
C ASP A 292 -16.72 16.99 -12.33
N GLY A 293 -15.85 17.69 -11.61
CA GLY A 293 -16.06 18.07 -10.22
C GLY A 293 -15.82 16.97 -9.20
N MET A 294 -15.31 15.79 -9.60
CA MET A 294 -15.02 14.69 -8.68
C MET A 294 -13.70 13.95 -8.99
N HIS A 295 -13.36 13.76 -10.26
CA HIS A 295 -12.10 13.17 -10.67
C HIS A 295 -11.10 14.28 -10.97
N TYR A 296 -10.04 14.36 -10.18
CA TYR A 296 -9.00 15.36 -10.32
C TYR A 296 -7.85 14.90 -11.23
N ASP A 297 -7.02 15.84 -11.65
CA ASP A 297 -5.82 15.59 -12.42
C ASP A 297 -4.84 14.66 -11.68
N GLY A 298 -4.04 13.92 -12.45
CA GLY A 298 -3.11 12.93 -11.93
C GLY A 298 -2.15 13.48 -10.86
N VAL A 299 -1.80 14.76 -10.94
CA VAL A 299 -0.90 15.41 -9.98
C VAL A 299 -1.42 15.37 -8.54
N VAL A 300 -2.75 15.39 -8.33
CA VAL A 300 -3.36 15.27 -6.99
C VAL A 300 -3.08 13.90 -6.38
N TYR A 301 -3.19 12.85 -7.18
CA TYR A 301 -2.92 11.49 -6.74
C TYR A 301 -1.43 11.18 -6.70
N GLU A 302 -0.62 11.82 -7.55
CA GLU A 302 0.85 11.78 -7.45
C GLU A 302 1.32 12.35 -6.10
N ALA A 303 0.74 13.46 -5.65
CA ALA A 303 1.00 14.01 -4.32
C ALA A 303 0.60 13.02 -3.22
N ALA A 304 -0.58 12.38 -3.32
CA ALA A 304 -1.02 11.35 -2.38
C ALA A 304 -0.08 10.12 -2.35
N VAL A 305 0.40 9.67 -3.52
CA VAL A 305 1.41 8.61 -3.62
C VAL A 305 2.68 9.01 -2.89
N HIS A 306 3.16 10.24 -3.06
CA HIS A 306 4.35 10.66 -2.36
C HIS A 306 4.15 10.87 -0.85
N VAL A 307 2.96 11.23 -0.39
CA VAL A 307 2.61 11.20 1.04
C VAL A 307 2.76 9.77 1.59
N MET A 308 2.23 8.78 0.87
CA MET A 308 2.41 7.36 1.21
C MET A 308 3.90 6.99 1.24
N LEU A 309 4.66 7.30 0.18
CA LEU A 309 6.08 6.93 0.09
C LEU A 309 6.94 7.59 1.19
N ASN A 310 6.69 8.86 1.52
CA ASN A 310 7.40 9.49 2.65
C ASN A 310 7.04 8.84 3.98
N THR A 311 5.82 8.31 4.14
CA THR A 311 5.45 7.52 5.32
C THR A 311 6.28 6.23 5.43
N LEU A 312 6.53 5.54 4.32
CA LEU A 312 7.32 4.29 4.31
C LEU A 312 8.81 4.51 4.66
N ARG A 313 9.28 5.77 4.68
CA ARG A 313 10.67 6.15 5.00
C ARG A 313 10.88 6.53 6.47
N ILE A 314 9.80 6.67 7.24
CA ILE A 314 9.80 7.08 8.66
C ILE A 314 9.65 5.83 9.53
#